data_AF-A0A7C7T4Z5-F1
#
_entry.id   AF-A0A7C7T4Z5-F1
#
_cell.length_a   1.000
_cell.length_b   1.000
_cell.length_c   1.000
_cell.angle_alpha   90.00
_cell.angle_beta   90.00
_cell.angle_gamma   90.00
#
_symmetry.space_group_name_H-M   'P 1'
#
loop_
_entity.id
_entity.type
_entity.pdbx_description
1 polymer ?
#
loop_
_entity_poly.entity_id
_entity_poly.type
_entity_poly.pdbx_seq_one_letter_code
_entity_poly.pdbx_strand_id
1 'polypeptide(L)'
;MRRSAKITIAAVLVIGIFSISIVTVPAFAEWGKFSYPQIQGTIPVSSGDDFGQKDTIVLAVAMAVGENSVSDGKAVYGKLANVNGFLVYKVIVIADNHAYHKILVDAGNGEALYVSDVIKKEKSS
;
A
#
# COMPACT_ATOMS: atom_id res chain seq x y z
N MET A 1 -36.19 27.04 0.12
CA MET A 1 -35.48 25.85 -0.40
C MET A 1 -33.99 26.04 -0.19
N ARG A 2 -33.34 25.23 0.66
CA ARG A 2 -31.88 25.26 0.87
C ARG A 2 -31.21 24.50 -0.26
N ARG A 3 -30.37 25.17 -1.05
CA ARG A 3 -29.61 24.56 -2.15
C ARG A 3 -28.33 23.95 -1.57
N SER A 4 -28.27 22.63 -1.44
CA SER A 4 -27.06 21.93 -1.00
C SER A 4 -25.96 22.10 -2.04
N ALA A 5 -24.87 22.78 -1.68
CA ALA A 5 -23.68 22.87 -2.51
C ALA A 5 -22.95 21.52 -2.49
N LYS A 6 -22.82 20.87 -3.64
CA LYS A 6 -21.96 19.70 -3.82
C LYS A 6 -20.54 20.22 -4.07
N ILE A 7 -19.64 20.02 -3.10
CA ILE A 7 -18.22 20.39 -3.26
C ILE A 7 -17.53 19.20 -3.93
N THR A 8 -17.21 19.34 -5.21
CA THR A 8 -16.37 18.39 -5.93
C THR A 8 -14.91 18.72 -5.61
N ILE A 9 -14.25 17.87 -4.82
CA ILE A 9 -12.82 17.99 -4.54
C ILE A 9 -12.07 17.40 -5.73
N ALA A 10 -11.47 18.25 -6.57
CA ALA A 10 -10.51 17.82 -7.57
C ALA A 10 -9.18 17.50 -6.88
N ALA A 11 -8.78 16.23 -6.91
CA ALA A 11 -7.49 15.80 -6.36
C ALA A 11 -6.35 16.36 -7.24
N VAL A 12 -5.56 17.28 -6.67
CA VAL A 12 -4.37 17.83 -7.32
C VAL A 12 -3.21 16.86 -7.08
N LEU A 13 -2.78 16.18 -8.13
CA LEU A 13 -1.65 15.24 -8.09
C LEU A 13 -0.33 16.02 -8.25
N VAL A 14 0.40 16.20 -7.15
CA VAL A 14 1.76 16.75 -7.16
C VAL A 14 2.75 15.59 -7.22
N ILE A 15 3.48 15.43 -8.32
CA ILE A 15 4.50 14.39 -8.48
C ILE A 15 5.88 15.03 -8.25
N GLY A 16 6.45 14.82 -7.06
CA GLY A 16 7.84 15.14 -6.75
C GLY A 16 8.74 13.97 -7.16
N ILE A 17 9.78 14.24 -7.95
CA ILE A 17 10.74 13.22 -8.40
C ILE A 17 11.75 12.98 -7.25
N PHE A 18 11.74 11.79 -6.64
CA PHE A 18 12.70 11.40 -5.60
C PHE A 18 13.66 10.30 -6.09
N SER A 19 14.96 10.54 -5.91
CA SER A 19 16.03 9.58 -6.20
C SER A 19 16.27 8.67 -4.99
N ILE A 20 15.83 7.40 -5.06
CA ILE A 20 16.05 6.40 -3.99
C ILE A 20 17.30 5.57 -4.26
N SER A 21 18.22 5.54 -3.29
CA SER A 21 19.36 4.61 -3.26
C SER A 21 18.93 3.33 -2.52
N ILE A 22 18.96 2.18 -3.19
CA ILE A 22 18.42 0.93 -2.67
C ILE A 22 19.48 0.23 -1.81
N VAL A 23 19.27 0.18 -0.48
CA VAL A 23 20.04 -0.69 0.42
C VAL A 23 19.15 -1.88 0.76
N THR A 24 19.58 -3.10 0.44
CA THR A 24 18.79 -4.32 0.64
C THR A 24 18.68 -4.66 2.14
N VAL A 25 17.60 -4.26 2.80
CA VAL A 25 17.34 -4.60 4.20
C VAL A 25 16.64 -5.97 4.34
N PRO A 26 17.04 -6.81 5.32
CA PRO A 26 16.49 -8.16 5.50
C PRO A 26 15.00 -8.22 5.94
N ALA A 27 14.39 -7.07 6.28
CA ALA A 27 12.97 -6.97 6.67
C ALA A 27 11.98 -7.39 5.56
N PHE A 28 12.44 -7.49 4.31
CA PHE A 28 11.62 -7.93 3.18
C PHE A 28 11.42 -9.46 3.11
N ALA A 29 12.25 -10.27 3.77
CA ALA A 29 12.17 -11.74 3.70
C ALA A 29 10.98 -12.33 4.49
N GLU A 30 10.46 -11.62 5.49
CA GLU A 30 9.37 -12.10 6.37
C GLU A 30 7.96 -11.85 5.79
N TRP A 31 7.89 -11.30 4.59
CA TRP A 31 6.67 -10.83 3.95
C TRP A 31 5.69 -11.95 3.56
N GLY A 32 6.21 -13.16 3.30
CA GLY A 32 5.41 -14.35 3.01
C GLY A 32 4.85 -15.05 4.26
N LYS A 33 5.31 -14.70 5.46
CA LYS A 33 4.88 -15.32 6.73
C LYS A 33 3.82 -14.52 7.46
N PHE A 34 3.51 -13.31 6.99
CA PHE A 34 2.51 -12.44 7.62
C PHE A 34 1.10 -12.86 7.21
N SER A 35 0.28 -13.23 8.19
CA SER A 35 -1.13 -13.49 7.97
C SER A 35 -1.90 -12.17 7.97
N TYR A 36 -2.55 -11.87 6.85
CA TYR A 36 -3.43 -10.70 6.74
C TYR A 36 -4.84 -11.04 7.22
N PRO A 37 -5.60 -10.07 7.76
CA PRO A 37 -7.03 -10.26 7.98
C PRO A 37 -7.76 -10.47 6.65
N GLN A 38 -8.98 -10.99 6.69
CA GLN A 38 -9.83 -11.04 5.49
C GLN A 38 -10.09 -9.63 4.98
N ILE A 39 -9.79 -9.39 3.71
CA ILE A 39 -10.08 -8.14 3.01
C ILE A 39 -11.09 -8.38 1.88
N GLN A 40 -11.78 -7.31 1.49
CA GLN A 40 -12.63 -7.28 0.30
C GLN A 40 -12.04 -6.29 -0.68
N GLY A 41 -11.48 -6.80 -1.78
CA GLY A 41 -10.97 -5.96 -2.87
C GLY A 41 -11.97 -5.85 -4.02
N THR A 42 -11.63 -5.01 -5.00
CA THR A 42 -12.46 -4.76 -6.18
C THR A 42 -12.11 -5.66 -7.36
N ILE A 43 -10.85 -6.10 -7.45
CA ILE A 43 -10.36 -6.93 -8.56
C ILE A 43 -10.16 -8.38 -8.07
N PRO A 44 -10.98 -9.34 -8.53
CA PRO A 44 -10.78 -10.75 -8.22
C PRO A 44 -9.59 -11.35 -8.99
N VAL A 45 -8.86 -12.24 -8.33
CA VAL A 45 -7.71 -12.97 -8.85
C VAL A 45 -8.04 -14.45 -9.03
N SER A 46 -7.70 -14.96 -10.20
CA SER A 46 -7.75 -16.36 -10.58
C SER A 46 -6.34 -16.91 -10.83
N SER A 47 -6.21 -18.24 -10.82
CA SER A 47 -4.94 -18.90 -11.10
C SER A 47 -4.50 -18.62 -12.54
N GLY A 48 -3.26 -18.17 -12.73
CA GLY A 48 -2.69 -17.86 -14.06
C GLY A 48 -2.88 -16.42 -14.52
N ASP A 49 -3.52 -15.56 -13.72
CA ASP A 49 -3.64 -14.14 -14.03
C ASP A 49 -2.27 -13.43 -14.08
N ASP A 50 -2.09 -12.60 -15.11
CA ASP A 50 -1.03 -11.59 -15.12
C ASP A 50 -1.49 -10.35 -14.35
N PHE A 51 -0.91 -10.16 -13.16
CA PHE A 51 -1.31 -9.08 -12.25
C PHE A 51 -1.05 -7.70 -12.85
N GLY A 52 0.04 -7.52 -13.60
CA GLY A 52 0.41 -6.22 -14.17
C GLY A 52 -0.42 -5.79 -15.38
N GLN A 53 -1.34 -6.64 -15.82
CA GLN A 53 -2.34 -6.30 -16.84
C GLN A 53 -3.75 -6.16 -16.27
N LYS A 54 -3.92 -6.40 -14.96
CA LYS A 54 -5.20 -6.35 -14.27
C LYS A 54 -5.35 -5.13 -13.38
N ASP A 55 -4.25 -4.56 -12.89
CA ASP A 55 -4.31 -3.39 -12.04
C ASP A 55 -4.85 -2.17 -12.79
N THR A 56 -5.74 -1.43 -12.13
CA THR A 56 -6.29 -0.18 -12.67
C THR A 56 -5.47 1.02 -12.20
N ILE A 57 -4.81 0.90 -11.04
CA ILE A 57 -3.92 1.93 -10.51
C ILE A 57 -2.46 1.53 -10.67
N VAL A 58 -1.61 2.52 -10.96
CA VAL A 58 -0.16 2.31 -11.02
C VAL A 58 0.44 2.24 -9.62
N LEU A 59 1.58 1.55 -9.49
CA LEU A 59 2.32 1.39 -8.22
C LEU A 59 2.54 2.73 -7.47
N ALA A 60 2.83 3.82 -8.19
CA ALA A 60 3.06 5.13 -7.59
C ALA A 60 1.83 5.65 -6.81
N VAL A 61 0.61 5.38 -7.30
CA VAL A 61 -0.63 5.73 -6.60
C VAL A 61 -0.75 4.92 -5.31
N ALA A 62 -0.49 3.61 -5.38
CA ALA A 62 -0.54 2.77 -4.19
C ALA A 62 0.51 3.16 -3.13
N MET A 63 1.71 3.54 -3.57
CA MET A 63 2.76 4.04 -2.67
C MET A 63 2.34 5.33 -1.98
N ALA A 64 1.75 6.29 -2.72
CA ALA A 64 1.24 7.53 -2.14
C ALA A 64 0.09 7.29 -1.13
N VAL A 65 -0.81 6.34 -1.42
CA VAL A 65 -1.84 5.92 -0.46
C VAL A 65 -1.21 5.34 0.80
N GLY A 66 -0.18 4.50 0.62
CA GLY A 66 0.59 3.95 1.72
C GLY A 66 1.22 5.03 2.61
N GLU A 67 1.93 5.98 2.02
CA GLU A 67 2.55 7.11 2.73
C GLU A 67 1.53 7.89 3.55
N ASN A 68 0.38 8.21 2.96
CA ASN A 68 -0.67 8.98 3.62
C ASN A 68 -1.43 8.20 4.70
N SER A 69 -1.23 6.88 4.80
CA SER A 69 -1.88 6.04 5.81
C SER A 69 -1.13 6.01 7.15
N VAL A 70 0.10 6.53 7.20
CA VAL A 70 0.96 6.53 8.39
C VAL A 70 1.56 7.93 8.58
N SER A 71 1.43 8.51 9.78
CA SER A 71 2.06 9.81 10.09
C SER A 71 3.57 9.73 9.86
N ASP A 72 4.10 10.72 9.15
CA ASP A 72 5.53 10.79 8.80
C ASP A 72 6.04 9.55 8.04
N GLY A 73 5.13 8.83 7.38
CA GLY A 73 5.43 7.64 6.60
C GLY A 73 6.18 7.96 5.31
N LYS A 74 7.09 7.07 4.93
CA LYS A 74 7.72 6.99 3.60
C LYS A 74 7.55 5.59 3.04
N ALA A 75 6.97 5.48 1.85
CA ALA A 75 6.80 4.20 1.18
C ALA A 75 8.12 3.81 0.53
N VAL A 76 8.65 2.67 0.93
CA VAL A 76 9.99 2.21 0.51
C VAL A 76 9.94 1.00 -0.41
N TYR A 77 8.78 0.36 -0.51
CA TYR A 77 8.57 -0.82 -1.34
C TYR A 77 7.09 -0.98 -1.68
N GLY A 78 6.79 -1.47 -2.87
CA GLY A 78 5.47 -1.97 -3.20
C GLY A 78 5.50 -3.01 -4.32
N LYS A 79 4.58 -3.96 -4.28
CA LYS A 79 4.33 -4.91 -5.38
C LYS A 79 2.88 -5.38 -5.40
N LEU A 80 2.44 -5.85 -6.56
CA LEU A 80 1.17 -6.56 -6.71
C LEU A 80 1.23 -7.94 -6.04
N ALA A 81 0.11 -8.34 -5.43
CA ALA A 81 -0.07 -9.62 -4.79
C ALA A 81 -1.54 -10.03 -4.76
N ASN A 82 -1.77 -11.34 -4.69
CA ASN A 82 -3.06 -11.90 -4.30
C ASN A 82 -3.15 -11.95 -2.77
N VAL A 83 -4.20 -11.35 -2.21
CA VAL A 83 -4.58 -11.49 -0.80
C VAL A 83 -6.08 -11.79 -0.76
N ASN A 84 -6.45 -12.91 -0.12
CA ASN A 84 -7.84 -13.37 -0.01
C ASN A 84 -8.60 -13.48 -1.35
N GLY A 85 -7.92 -13.74 -2.47
CA GLY A 85 -8.55 -13.84 -3.78
C GLY A 85 -8.71 -12.49 -4.49
N PHE A 86 -8.15 -11.41 -3.96
CA PHE A 86 -8.20 -10.08 -4.55
C PHE A 86 -6.81 -9.55 -4.88
N LEU A 87 -6.74 -8.73 -5.93
CA LEU A 87 -5.51 -8.09 -6.38
C LEU A 87 -5.27 -6.83 -5.56
N VAL A 88 -4.13 -6.80 -4.87
CA VAL A 88 -3.73 -5.67 -4.03
C VAL A 88 -2.28 -5.30 -4.26
N TYR A 89 -1.97 -4.03 -4.04
CA TYR A 89 -0.63 -3.57 -3.79
C TYR A 89 -0.29 -3.76 -2.32
N LYS A 90 0.73 -4.55 -2.03
CA LYS A 90 1.33 -4.60 -0.70
C LYS A 90 2.44 -3.58 -0.63
N VAL A 91 2.27 -2.55 0.19
CA VAL A 91 3.19 -1.42 0.35
C VAL A 91 3.86 -1.48 1.72
N ILE A 92 5.16 -1.21 1.78
CA ILE A 92 5.91 -1.04 3.02
C ILE A 92 6.16 0.43 3.26
N VAL A 93 5.79 0.89 4.44
CA VAL A 93 6.02 2.25 4.90
C VAL A 93 6.91 2.25 6.13
N ILE A 94 7.89 3.14 6.15
CA ILE A 94 8.75 3.40 7.29
C ILE A 94 8.41 4.79 7.81
N ALA A 95 8.09 4.90 9.09
CA ALA A 95 7.95 6.18 9.77
C ALA A 95 9.30 6.66 10.33
N ASP A 96 9.44 7.95 10.63
CA ASP A 96 10.70 8.57 11.11
C ASP A 96 11.31 7.90 12.36
N ASN A 97 10.45 7.33 13.22
CA ASN A 97 10.88 6.53 14.39
C ASN A 97 11.37 5.12 14.02
N HIS A 98 11.60 4.86 12.73
CA HIS A 98 11.98 3.57 12.15
C HIS A 98 10.93 2.46 12.37
N ALA A 99 9.68 2.83 12.67
CA ALA A 99 8.56 1.90 12.69
C ALA A 99 8.23 1.42 11.27
N TYR A 100 8.05 0.12 11.13
CA TYR A 100 7.64 -0.49 9.87
C TYR A 100 6.14 -0.79 9.88
N HIS A 101 5.48 -0.42 8.80
CA HIS A 101 4.07 -0.72 8.54
C HIS A 101 3.92 -1.46 7.22
N LYS A 102 3.05 -2.47 7.22
CA LYS A 102 2.58 -3.18 6.02
C LYS A 102 1.20 -2.68 5.69
N ILE A 103 1.01 -2.23 4.46
CA ILE A 103 -0.26 -1.67 3.99
C ILE A 103 -0.74 -2.49 2.80
N LEU A 104 -2.04 -2.79 2.77
CA LEU A 104 -2.70 -3.33 1.59
C LEU A 104 -3.50 -2.22 0.94
N VAL A 105 -3.22 -1.95 -0.33
CA VAL A 105 -3.94 -0.99 -1.15
C VAL A 105 -4.63 -1.73 -2.28
N ASP A 106 -5.92 -1.48 -2.49
CA ASP A 106 -6.71 -2.07 -3.56
C ASP A 106 -6.16 -1.65 -4.94
N ALA A 107 -5.89 -2.63 -5.82
CA ALA A 107 -5.29 -2.36 -7.13
C ALA A 107 -6.28 -1.77 -8.15
N GLY A 108 -7.59 -1.72 -7.84
CA GLY A 108 -8.63 -1.18 -8.71
C GLY A 108 -9.02 0.25 -8.38
N ASN A 109 -9.17 0.59 -7.10
CA ASN A 109 -9.64 1.91 -6.67
C ASN A 109 -8.64 2.71 -5.81
N GLY A 110 -7.53 2.10 -5.38
CA GLY A 110 -6.52 2.75 -4.54
C GLY A 110 -6.91 2.94 -3.07
N GLU A 111 -7.93 2.25 -2.59
CA GLU A 111 -8.33 2.28 -1.17
C GLU A 111 -7.34 1.52 -0.29
N ALA A 112 -7.01 2.06 0.88
CA ALA A 112 -6.22 1.36 1.90
C ALA A 112 -7.11 0.32 2.61
N LEU A 113 -6.98 -0.94 2.23
CA LEU A 113 -7.78 -2.06 2.77
C LEU A 113 -7.27 -2.56 4.13
N TYR A 114 -5.99 -2.31 4.43
CA TYR A 114 -5.39 -2.72 5.69
C TYR A 114 -4.13 -1.89 5.98
N VAL A 115 -3.94 -1.53 7.24
CA VAL A 115 -2.71 -0.94 7.78
C VAL A 115 -2.31 -1.76 9.00
N SER A 116 -1.09 -2.29 9.02
CA SER A 116 -0.61 -3.04 10.17
C SER A 116 -0.30 -2.14 11.35
N ASP A 117 -0.41 -2.71 12.55
CA ASP A 117 0.27 -2.18 13.73
C ASP A 117 1.79 -2.07 13.48
N VAL A 118 2.47 -1.29 14.32
CA VAL A 118 3.91 -1.09 14.25
C VAL A 118 4.62 -2.44 14.39
N ILE A 119 5.33 -2.86 13.35
CA ILE A 119 6.18 -4.04 13.40
C ILE A 119 7.52 -3.59 13.99
N LYS A 120 7.67 -3.77 15.31
CA LYS A 120 8.96 -3.54 15.99
C LYS A 120 9.91 -4.67 15.64
N LYS A 121 11.15 -4.33 15.26
CA LYS A 121 12.23 -5.31 15.21
C LYS A 121 12.42 -5.86 16.63
N GLU A 122 12.11 -7.14 16.86
CA GLU A 122 12.63 -7.79 18.07
C GLU A 122 14.15 -7.69 18.00
N LYS A 123 14.76 -6.99 18.96
CA LYS A 123 16.19 -7.13 19.18
C LYS A 123 16.39 -8.56 19.64
N SER A 124 17.03 -9.38 18.81
CA SER A 124 17.69 -10.57 19.33
C SER A 124 18.68 -10.11 20.39
N SER A 125 18.38 -10.42 21.65
CA SER A 125 19.31 -10.28 22.79
C SER A 125 20.51 -11.19 22.62
#